data_AF-A0A5M8SY82-F1
#
_entry.id   AF-A0A5M8SY82-F1
#
_cell.length_a   1.000
_cell.length_b   1.000
_cell.length_c   1.000
_cell.angle_alpha   90.00
_cell.angle_beta   90.00
_cell.angle_gamma   90.00
#
_symmetry.space_group_name_H-M   'P 1'
#
loop_
_entity.id
_entity.type
_entity.pdbx_description
1 polymer ?
#
loop_
_entity_poly.entity_id
_entity_poly.type
_entity_poly.pdbx_seq_one_letter_code
_entity_poly.pdbx_strand_id
1 'polypeptide(L)'
;MWVTNINGTATGDCGCGSWLNHWENLSGRPVPQTCAVITCYYRPSAGAHVQKEDGSDSSWFIVPLCEDHNESNSTLDVGSTPLVPAEATEACAKIASGRSSAGHAW
;
A
#
# COMPACT_ATOMS: atom_id res chain seq x y z
N MET A 1 -11.24 7.61 7.36
CA MET A 1 -11.58 6.17 7.20
C MET A 1 -10.76 5.43 8.22
N TRP A 2 -11.39 4.60 9.07
CA TRP A 2 -10.67 3.86 10.10
C TRP A 2 -10.26 2.47 9.60
N VAL A 3 -9.00 2.13 9.82
CA VAL A 3 -8.43 0.83 9.46
C VAL A 3 -7.66 0.26 10.63
N THR A 4 -7.67 -1.05 10.77
CA THR A 4 -6.88 -1.75 11.78
C THR A 4 -5.62 -2.27 11.13
N ASN A 5 -4.46 -1.80 11.61
CA ASN A 5 -3.18 -2.40 11.28
C ASN A 5 -2.92 -3.57 12.25
N ILE A 6 -2.65 -4.75 11.71
CA ILE A 6 -2.26 -5.92 12.49
C ILE A 6 -0.79 -6.17 12.19
N ASN A 7 0.09 -5.61 13.03
CA ASN A 7 1.54 -5.77 12.88
C ASN A 7 1.90 -7.27 12.74
N GLY A 8 2.70 -7.60 11.74
CA GLY A 8 3.15 -8.97 11.44
C GLY A 8 2.32 -9.75 10.43
N THR A 9 1.31 -9.15 9.79
CA THR A 9 0.51 -9.83 8.74
C THR A 9 0.98 -9.55 7.31
N ALA A 10 2.05 -8.78 7.13
CA ALA A 10 2.69 -8.63 5.82
C ALA A 10 3.32 -9.97 5.41
N THR A 11 2.54 -10.81 4.75
CA THR A 11 3.02 -12.08 4.21
C THR A 11 3.59 -11.87 2.82
N GLY A 12 4.90 -12.02 2.70
CA GLY A 12 5.58 -12.21 1.43
C GLY A 12 6.04 -10.95 0.70
N ASP A 13 6.94 -11.19 -0.25
CA ASP A 13 7.43 -10.17 -1.18
C ASP A 13 6.36 -9.88 -2.24
N CYS A 14 6.01 -8.61 -2.39
CA CYS A 14 5.11 -8.18 -3.45
C CYS A 14 5.80 -8.29 -4.81
N GLY A 15 5.16 -8.90 -5.81
CA GLY A 15 5.65 -8.96 -7.19
C GLY A 15 5.86 -7.59 -7.86
N CYS A 16 5.34 -6.50 -7.27
CA CYS A 16 5.58 -5.12 -7.69
C CYS A 16 6.93 -4.55 -7.20
N GLY A 17 7.74 -5.34 -6.49
CA GLY A 17 9.05 -4.95 -5.93
C GLY A 17 8.96 -4.42 -4.49
N SER A 18 7.89 -3.69 -4.16
CA SER A 18 7.54 -3.32 -2.78
C SER A 18 6.02 -3.15 -2.65
N TRP A 19 5.50 -3.29 -1.44
CA TRP A 19 4.09 -2.99 -1.16
C TRP A 19 3.76 -1.50 -1.32
N LEU A 20 4.75 -0.62 -1.19
CA LEU A 20 4.59 0.80 -1.45
C LEU A 20 4.39 1.07 -2.96
N ASN A 21 5.18 0.40 -3.81
CA ASN A 21 4.99 0.42 -5.27
C ASN A 21 3.65 -0.20 -5.68
N HIS A 22 3.23 -1.28 -5.01
CA HIS A 22 1.91 -1.87 -5.23
C HIS A 22 0.81 -0.84 -5.02
N TRP A 23 0.85 -0.13 -3.90
CA TRP A 23 -0.11 0.94 -3.64
C TRP A 23 -0.07 2.05 -4.68
N GLU A 24 1.12 2.54 -5.06
CA GLU A 24 1.28 3.58 -6.10
C GLU A 24 0.66 3.14 -7.44
N ASN A 25 0.99 1.92 -7.88
CA ASN A 25 0.53 1.39 -9.16
C ASN A 25 -0.99 1.21 -9.22
N LEU A 26 -1.60 0.65 -8.17
CA LEU A 26 -3.02 0.32 -8.19
C LEU A 26 -3.91 1.49 -7.77
N SER A 27 -3.42 2.39 -6.92
CA SER A 27 -4.15 3.63 -6.59
C SER A 27 -4.15 4.62 -7.76
N GLY A 28 -3.19 4.50 -8.68
CA GLY A 28 -2.95 5.46 -9.76
C GLY A 28 -2.45 6.81 -9.23
N ARG A 29 -1.83 6.83 -8.05
CA ARG A 29 -1.35 8.05 -7.37
C ARG A 29 0.11 7.88 -6.96
N PRO A 30 0.92 8.95 -7.02
CA PRO A 30 2.26 8.90 -6.48
C PRO A 30 2.22 8.62 -4.97
N VAL A 31 3.27 7.96 -4.47
CA VAL A 31 3.45 7.78 -3.02
C VAL A 31 3.36 9.14 -2.30
N PRO A 32 2.53 9.27 -1.26
CA PRO A 32 2.36 10.54 -0.57
C PRO A 32 3.65 10.95 0.14
N GLN A 33 3.85 12.26 0.29
CA GLN A 33 5.02 12.79 1.01
C GLN A 33 4.95 12.58 2.52
N THR A 34 3.77 12.24 3.04
CA THR A 34 3.50 11.99 4.47
C THR A 34 2.72 10.69 4.63
N CYS A 35 2.80 10.11 5.82
CA CYS A 35 2.04 8.94 6.25
C CYS A 35 0.54 9.12 5.97
N ALA A 36 -0.16 8.04 5.63
CA ALA A 36 -1.61 8.07 5.40
C ALA A 36 -2.41 8.45 6.66
N VAL A 37 -1.86 8.24 7.86
CA VAL A 37 -2.52 8.58 9.13
C VAL A 37 -2.67 10.09 9.24
N ILE A 38 -3.90 10.56 9.46
CA ILE A 38 -4.17 12.00 9.64
C ILE A 38 -3.31 12.53 10.78
N THR A 39 -2.78 13.75 10.61
CA THR A 39 -1.86 14.44 11.54
C THR A 39 -0.45 13.86 11.67
N CYS A 40 -0.12 12.78 10.96
CA CYS A 40 1.25 12.27 10.88
C CYS A 40 1.99 12.87 9.68
N TYR A 41 3.13 13.51 9.94
CA TYR A 41 3.95 14.18 8.91
C TYR A 41 5.23 13.43 8.56
N TYR A 42 5.48 12.26 9.15
CA TYR A 42 6.60 11.41 8.78
C TYR A 42 6.39 10.81 7.39
N ARG A 43 7.48 10.59 6.65
CA ARG A 43 7.42 9.95 5.34
C ARG A 43 6.98 8.48 5.46
N PRO A 44 6.17 7.98 4.52
CA PRO A 44 5.88 6.56 4.47
C PRO A 44 7.14 5.80 4.07
N SER A 45 7.42 4.69 4.76
CA SER A 45 8.53 3.79 4.50
C SER A 45 8.06 2.41 4.03
N ALA A 46 6.77 2.08 4.22
CA ALA A 46 6.19 0.81 3.85
C ALA A 46 4.76 0.95 3.34
N GLY A 47 4.34 -0.01 2.50
CA GLY A 47 2.92 -0.30 2.27
C GLY A 47 2.44 -1.28 3.35
N ALA A 48 1.59 -0.81 4.26
CA ALA A 48 1.10 -1.59 5.39
C ALA A 48 -0.16 -2.36 5.03
N HIS A 49 -0.27 -3.61 5.52
CA HIS A 49 -1.47 -4.42 5.39
C HIS A 49 -2.47 -4.03 6.47
N VAL A 50 -3.66 -3.62 6.05
CA VAL A 50 -4.72 -3.17 6.96
C VAL A 50 -6.05 -3.79 6.57
N GLN A 51 -6.96 -3.89 7.53
CA GLN A 51 -8.36 -4.23 7.31
C GLN A 51 -9.23 -3.04 7.68
N LYS A 52 -10.44 -2.95 7.12
CA LYS A 52 -11.39 -1.92 7.55
C LYS A 52 -11.83 -2.21 8.98
N GLU A 53 -11.90 -1.17 9.82
CA GLU A 53 -12.22 -1.35 11.24
C GLU A 53 -13.69 -1.73 11.48
N ASP A 54 -14.59 -1.34 10.57
CA ASP A 54 -16.03 -1.62 10.67
C ASP A 54 -16.39 -3.12 10.57
N GLY A 55 -15.41 -3.99 10.28
CA GLY A 55 -15.55 -5.44 10.26
C GLY A 55 -16.48 -5.98 9.17
N SER A 56 -16.97 -5.10 8.29
CA SER A 56 -17.86 -5.47 7.18
C SER A 56 -17.12 -6.23 6.08
N ASP A 57 -15.80 -6.08 6.04
CA ASP A 57 -14.92 -6.58 5.00
C ASP A 57 -13.57 -6.99 5.62
N SER A 58 -13.31 -8.29 5.66
CA SER A 58 -12.07 -8.87 6.17
C SER A 58 -10.97 -8.96 5.10
N SER A 59 -11.16 -8.36 3.93
CA SER A 59 -10.12 -8.28 2.90
C SER A 59 -8.92 -7.46 3.38
N TRP A 60 -7.74 -7.85 2.92
CA TRP A 60 -6.51 -7.10 3.16
C TRP A 60 -6.34 -5.98 2.15
N PHE A 61 -6.03 -4.79 2.66
CA PHE A 61 -5.72 -3.61 1.88
C PHE A 61 -4.31 -3.12 2.19
N ILE A 62 -3.74 -2.35 1.27
CA ILE A 62 -2.47 -1.67 1.39
C ILE A 62 -2.72 -0.18 1.56
N VAL A 63 -1.99 0.45 2.49
CA VAL A 63 -1.88 1.91 2.64
C VAL A 63 -0.44 2.33 2.94
N PRO A 64 0.02 3.51 2.50
CA PRO A 64 1.37 3.99 2.76
C PRO A 64 1.50 4.49 4.21
N LEU A 65 2.28 3.79 5.04
CA LEU A 65 2.53 4.16 6.44
C LEU A 65 4.02 4.42 6.70
N CYS A 66 4.30 5.28 7.68
CA CYS A 66 5.63 5.37 8.28
C CYS A 66 5.89 4.15 9.19
N GLU A 67 7.15 3.93 9.54
CA GLU A 67 7.61 2.80 10.36
C GLU A 67 6.81 2.70 11.67
N ASP A 68 6.73 3.78 12.46
CA ASP A 68 6.02 3.81 13.73
C ASP A 68 4.56 3.31 13.64
N HIS A 69 3.82 3.74 12.62
CA HIS A 69 2.43 3.31 12.45
C HIS A 69 2.32 1.91 11.86
N ASN A 70 3.25 1.53 10.98
CA ASN A 70 3.32 0.19 10.42
C ASN A 70 3.63 -0.88 11.48
N GLU A 71 4.39 -0.53 12.52
CA GLU A 71 4.70 -1.42 13.65
C GLU A 71 3.65 -1.39 14.77
N SER A 72 2.71 -0.44 14.72
CA SER A 72 1.61 -0.37 15.69
C SER A 72 0.52 -1.41 15.41
N ASN A 73 0.00 -2.06 16.46
CA ASN A 73 -1.25 -2.81 16.39
C ASN A 73 -2.37 -1.89 16.88
N SER A 74 -2.85 -1.04 16.00
CA SER A 74 -3.76 0.06 16.35
C SER A 74 -4.73 0.35 15.23
N THR A 75 -5.86 0.93 15.63
CA THR A 75 -6.84 1.53 14.72
C THR A 75 -6.35 2.91 14.29
N LEU A 76 -6.25 3.14 13.00
CA LEU A 76 -5.66 4.32 12.37
C LEU A 76 -6.71 5.04 11.51
N ASP A 77 -6.83 6.36 11.64
CA ASP A 77 -7.62 7.15 10.69
C ASP A 77 -6.73 7.53 9.51
N VAL A 78 -6.99 6.92 8.35
CA VAL A 78 -6.27 7.19 7.10
C VAL A 78 -7.01 8.20 6.20
N GLY A 79 -8.04 8.85 6.72
CA GLY A 79 -8.77 9.90 6.01
C GLY A 79 -9.38 9.42 4.69
N SER A 80 -8.97 10.07 3.59
CA SER A 80 -9.40 9.78 2.22
C SER A 80 -8.35 9.00 1.41
N THR A 81 -7.35 8.43 2.07
CA THR A 81 -6.31 7.62 1.42
C THR A 81 -6.95 6.41 0.75
N PRO A 82 -6.69 6.17 -0.55
CA PRO A 82 -7.15 4.96 -1.23
C PRO A 82 -6.71 3.69 -0.52
N LEU A 83 -7.65 2.77 -0.28
CA LEU A 83 -7.37 1.41 0.14
C LEU A 83 -7.20 0.55 -1.11
N VAL A 84 -6.01 -0.01 -1.32
CA VAL A 84 -5.70 -0.85 -2.47
C VAL A 84 -5.75 -2.32 -2.05
N PRO A 85 -6.45 -3.23 -2.76
CA PRO A 85 -6.46 -4.66 -2.40
C PRO A 85 -5.06 -5.27 -2.42
N ALA A 86 -4.69 -6.05 -1.39
CA ALA A 86 -3.39 -6.73 -1.31
C ALA A 86 -3.27 -7.89 -2.33
N GLU A 87 -4.36 -8.61 -2.59
CA GLU A 87 -4.41 -9.81 -3.45
C GLU A 87 -4.30 -9.52 -4.97
N ALA A 88 -4.25 -8.25 -5.38
CA ALA A 88 -4.31 -7.85 -6.78
C ALA A 88 -2.96 -8.04 -7.53
N THR A 89 -2.49 -9.29 -7.55
CA THR A 89 -1.18 -9.73 -8.08
C THR A 89 -1.07 -9.63 -9.62
N GLU A 90 -2.19 -9.72 -10.36
CA GLU A 90 -2.20 -9.57 -11.82
C GLU A 90 -1.74 -8.18 -12.28
N ALA A 91 -1.99 -7.14 -11.48
CA ALA A 91 -1.53 -5.79 -11.75
C ALA A 91 0.01 -5.69 -11.68
N CYS A 92 0.65 -6.43 -10.76
CA CYS A 92 2.10 -6.48 -10.67
C CYS A 92 2.74 -7.23 -11.86
N ALA A 93 2.11 -8.29 -12.36
CA ALA A 93 2.63 -9.06 -13.50
C ALA A 93 2.66 -8.27 -14.83
N LYS A 94 1.68 -7.36 -15.03
CA LYS A 94 1.64 -6.49 -16.23
C LYS A 94 2.77 -5.45 -16.26
N ILE A 95 3.29 -5.04 -15.11
CA ILE A 95 4.40 -4.08 -15.01
C ILE A 95 5.73 -4.74 -15.39
N ALA A 96 5.95 -6.01 -14.98
CA ALA A 96 7.14 -6.78 -15.38
C ALA A 96 7.21 -7.01 -16.90
N SER A 97 6.04 -7.15 -17.56
CA SER A 97 5.93 -7.38 -19.00
C SER A 97 5.96 -6.09 -19.83
N GLY A 98 5.61 -4.94 -19.22
CA GLY A 98 5.56 -3.62 -19.86
C GLY A 98 6.89 -2.86 -19.89
N ARG A 99 7.95 -3.36 -19.23
CA ARG A 99 9.28 -2.73 -19.23
C ARG A 99 10.20 -3.24 -20.36
N SER A 100 9.69 -4.11 -21.23
CA SER A 100 10.38 -4.58 -22.44
C SER A 100 9.69 -4.00 -23.66
N SER A 101 10.12 -2.79 -24.08
CA SER A 101 10.04 -2.23 -25.46
C SER A 101 9.86 -0.70 -25.43
N ALA A 102 10.89 0.02 -25.01
CA ALA A 102 11.19 1.31 -25.62
C ALA A 102 12.56 1.16 -26.30
N GLY A 103 12.53 0.49 -27.46
CA GLY A 103 13.65 0.50 -28.36
C GLY A 103 13.86 1.92 -28.86
N HIS A 104 15.03 2.49 -28.60
CA HIS A 104 15.53 3.58 -29.40
C HIS A 104 16.28 2.97 -30.58
N ALA A 105 15.56 2.88 -31.70
CA ALA A 105 16.15 2.85 -33.02
C ALA A 105 16.38 4.30 -33.48
N TRP A 106 17.48 4.46 -34.22
CA TRP A 106 18.07 5.65 -34.87
C TRP A 106 18.98 6.50 -33.99
#